data_AF-A0A3C1FKX5-F1
#
_entry.id   AF-A0A3C1FKX5-F1
#
_cell.length_a   1.000
_cell.length_b   1.000
_cell.length_c   1.000
_cell.angle_alpha   90.00
_cell.angle_beta   90.00
_cell.angle_gamma   90.00
#
_symmetry.space_group_name_H-M   'P 1'
#
loop_
_entity.id
_entity.type
_entity.pdbx_description
1 polymer ?
#
loop_
_entity_poly.entity_id
_entity_poly.type
_entity_poly.pdbx_seq_one_letter_code
_entity_poly.pdbx_strand_id
1 'polypeptide(L)'
;MSPAIPQNKDWQASFDLLADPATYGLSDDGVERIDTSISVIFLAGAYAYKLRKPIKLNFLDFSTTQLRRRDCEREVALNRRTAPALYLGVVPITRAEDGTLALDGAGHAVEWVVRMHRFDRAQML
;
A
#
# COMPACT_ATOMS: atom_id res chain seq x y z
N MET A 1 -14.31 11.37 -21.42
CA MET A 1 -14.33 9.92 -21.15
C MET A 1 -13.29 9.64 -20.08
N SER A 2 -13.70 9.34 -18.85
CA SER A 2 -12.76 8.79 -17.87
C SER A 2 -12.26 7.45 -18.40
N PRO A 3 -10.94 7.19 -18.46
CA PRO A 3 -10.45 5.89 -18.88
C PRO A 3 -11.02 4.83 -17.95
N ALA A 4 -11.50 3.71 -18.51
CA ALA A 4 -11.94 2.56 -17.74
C ALA A 4 -10.78 2.12 -16.84
N ILE A 5 -10.97 2.24 -15.52
CA ILE A 5 -10.04 1.69 -14.54
C ILE A 5 -10.05 0.17 -14.78
N PRO A 6 -8.93 -0.46 -15.14
CA PRO A 6 -8.88 -1.91 -15.27
C PRO A 6 -9.38 -2.52 -13.96
N GLN A 7 -10.28 -3.50 -14.04
CA GLN A 7 -10.64 -4.32 -12.88
C GLN A 7 -9.38 -5.07 -12.44
N ASN A 8 -8.62 -4.46 -11.54
CA ASN A 8 -7.39 -5.02 -11.02
C ASN A 8 -7.74 -5.84 -9.78
N LYS A 9 -8.04 -7.12 -10.00
CA LYS A 9 -8.43 -8.07 -8.94
C LYS A 9 -7.36 -8.20 -7.87
N ASP A 10 -6.08 -8.16 -8.23
CA ASP A 10 -4.98 -8.21 -7.27
C ASP A 10 -4.95 -6.95 -6.39
N TRP A 11 -5.22 -5.78 -6.97
CA TRP A 11 -5.33 -4.55 -6.19
C TRP A 11 -6.50 -4.57 -5.22
N GLN A 12 -7.68 -5.03 -5.65
CA GLN A 12 -8.85 -5.13 -4.78
C GLN A 12 -8.59 -6.11 -3.63
N ALA A 13 -8.06 -7.30 -3.93
CA ALA A 13 -7.74 -8.28 -2.91
C ALA A 13 -6.64 -7.79 -1.94
N SER A 14 -5.69 -6.99 -2.45
CA SER A 14 -4.68 -6.31 -1.62
C SER A 14 -5.30 -5.23 -0.73
N PHE A 15 -6.25 -4.45 -1.24
CA PHE A 15 -7.01 -3.50 -0.45
C PHE A 15 -7.76 -4.21 0.68
N ASP A 16 -8.46 -5.30 0.38
CA ASP A 16 -9.25 -6.06 1.35
C ASP A 16 -8.34 -6.68 2.42
N LEU A 17 -7.20 -7.27 2.02
CA LEU A 17 -6.18 -7.76 2.94
C LEU A 17 -5.70 -6.66 3.89
N LEU A 18 -5.35 -5.49 3.37
CA LEU A 18 -4.83 -4.39 4.20
C LEU A 18 -5.89 -3.77 5.11
N ALA A 19 -7.18 -3.90 4.77
CA ALA A 19 -8.28 -3.43 5.60
C ALA A 19 -8.60 -4.39 6.76
N ASP A 20 -8.17 -5.64 6.68
CA ASP A 20 -8.41 -6.66 7.71
C ASP A 20 -7.41 -6.51 8.87
N PRO A 21 -7.88 -6.26 10.12
CA PRO A 21 -7.02 -6.24 11.31
C PRO A 21 -6.22 -7.53 11.52
N ALA A 22 -6.75 -8.69 11.09
CA ALA A 22 -6.10 -9.98 11.24
C ALA A 22 -4.76 -10.06 10.47
N THR A 23 -4.63 -9.33 9.36
CA THR A 23 -3.38 -9.19 8.60
C THR A 23 -2.22 -8.70 9.46
N TYR A 24 -2.53 -7.94 10.51
CA TYR A 24 -1.54 -7.34 11.41
C TYR A 24 -1.51 -8.00 12.80
N GLY A 25 -2.26 -9.10 12.99
CA GLY A 25 -2.37 -9.77 14.30
C GLY A 25 -3.10 -8.95 15.36
N LEU A 26 -3.98 -8.03 14.96
CA LEU A 26 -4.72 -7.15 15.86
C LEU A 26 -6.10 -7.75 16.18
N SER A 27 -6.52 -7.65 17.44
CA SER A 27 -7.79 -8.23 17.90
C SER A 27 -8.98 -7.28 17.77
N ASP A 28 -8.86 -5.97 18.08
CA ASP A 28 -10.04 -5.06 18.10
C ASP A 28 -9.79 -3.56 17.79
N ASP A 29 -8.55 -3.02 17.89
CA ASP A 29 -8.28 -1.58 17.68
C ASP A 29 -8.46 -1.08 16.21
N GLY A 30 -8.89 -1.97 15.32
CA GLY A 30 -9.25 -1.66 13.94
C GLY A 30 -8.09 -1.21 13.07
N VAL A 31 -8.35 -1.20 11.76
CA VAL A 31 -7.48 -0.55 10.78
C VAL A 31 -8.13 0.77 10.41
N GLU A 32 -7.48 1.89 10.71
CA GLU A 32 -7.97 3.19 10.27
C GLU A 32 -7.57 3.41 8.81
N ARG A 33 -8.52 3.80 7.96
CA ARG A 33 -8.30 4.06 6.55
C ARG A 33 -8.31 5.55 6.26
N ILE A 34 -7.26 6.02 5.59
CA ILE A 34 -7.17 7.36 5.02
C ILE A 34 -7.12 7.27 3.50
N ASP A 35 -8.13 7.82 2.84
CA ASP A 35 -8.18 7.94 1.39
C ASP A 35 -7.55 9.26 0.93
N THR A 36 -6.62 9.17 -0.03
CA THR A 36 -6.10 10.32 -0.77
C THR A 36 -6.49 10.23 -2.24
N SER A 37 -6.16 11.25 -3.03
CA SER A 37 -6.46 11.28 -4.47
C SER A 37 -5.80 10.14 -5.25
N ILE A 38 -4.63 9.66 -4.82
CA ILE A 38 -3.82 8.68 -5.56
C ILE A 38 -3.41 7.45 -4.73
N SER A 39 -3.81 7.38 -3.47
CA SER A 39 -3.45 6.29 -2.57
C SER A 39 -4.53 6.03 -1.52
N VAL A 40 -4.43 4.86 -0.88
CA VAL A 40 -5.14 4.51 0.34
C VAL A 40 -4.08 4.20 1.39
N ILE A 41 -4.26 4.69 2.61
CA ILE A 41 -3.35 4.46 3.72
C ILE A 41 -4.11 3.74 4.83
N PHE A 42 -3.52 2.67 5.33
CA PHE A 42 -4.04 1.85 6.40
C PHE A 42 -3.15 2.03 7.62
N LEU A 43 -3.69 2.58 8.71
CA LEU A 43 -3.00 2.73 9.97
C LEU A 43 -3.38 1.55 10.87
N ALA A 44 -2.42 0.67 11.15
CA ALA A 44 -2.61 -0.57 11.89
C ALA A 44 -1.54 -0.70 12.98
N GLY A 45 -1.97 -0.66 14.24
CA GLY A 45 -1.08 -0.66 15.39
C GLY A 45 -0.03 0.46 15.30
N ALA A 46 1.25 0.11 15.40
CA ALA A 46 2.37 1.04 15.34
C ALA A 46 2.82 1.43 13.91
N TYR A 47 2.14 0.93 12.87
CA TYR A 47 2.57 1.08 11.48
C TYR A 47 1.49 1.71 10.59
N ALA A 48 1.93 2.21 9.44
CA ALA A 48 1.09 2.68 8.35
C ALA A 48 1.52 2.02 7.03
N TYR A 49 0.54 1.64 6.21
CA TYR A 49 0.74 0.98 4.93
C TYR A 49 0.05 1.76 3.83
N LYS A 50 0.82 2.26 2.86
CA LYS A 50 0.33 3.07 1.75
C LYS A 50 0.25 2.26 0.47
N LEU A 51 -0.97 2.08 -0.03
CA LEU A 51 -1.28 1.41 -1.28
C LEU A 51 -1.60 2.45 -2.36
N ARG A 52 -0.92 2.38 -3.51
CA ARG A 52 -1.20 3.25 -4.68
C ARG A 52 -2.48 2.82 -5.38
N LYS A 53 -3.37 3.75 -5.72
CA LYS A 53 -4.59 3.46 -6.51
C LYS A 53 -4.21 3.09 -7.96
N PRO A 54 -4.90 2.16 -8.63
CA PRO A 54 -4.53 1.67 -9.96
C PRO A 54 -5.04 2.61 -11.05
N ILE A 55 -4.55 3.84 -11.05
CA ILE A 55 -5.04 4.94 -11.89
C ILE A 55 -3.98 5.40 -12.89
N LYS A 56 -4.45 6.03 -13.98
CA LYS A 56 -3.60 6.72 -14.95
C LYS A 56 -4.13 8.13 -15.16
N LEU A 57 -3.30 9.12 -14.83
CA LEU A 57 -3.54 10.55 -14.98
C LEU A 57 -2.50 11.13 -15.97
N ASN A 58 -2.70 12.36 -16.42
CA ASN A 58 -1.81 13.00 -17.42
C ASN A 58 -0.35 13.15 -16.94
N PHE A 59 -0.12 13.20 -15.62
CA PHE A 59 1.20 13.39 -14.99
C PHE A 59 1.63 12.21 -14.12
N LEU A 60 0.82 11.14 -14.04
CA LEU A 60 1.04 10.03 -13.12
C LEU A 60 0.50 8.73 -13.70
N ASP A 61 1.32 7.68 -13.77
CA ASP A 61 0.89 6.38 -14.25
C ASP A 61 1.14 5.30 -13.19
N PHE A 62 0.06 4.85 -12.55
CA PHE A 62 0.00 3.74 -11.62
C PHE A 62 -0.84 2.58 -12.17
N SER A 63 -1.01 2.50 -13.50
CA SER A 63 -1.87 1.51 -14.13
C SER A 63 -1.41 0.06 -13.94
N THR A 64 -0.11 -0.19 -13.79
CA THR A 64 0.45 -1.53 -13.59
C THR A 64 1.10 -1.68 -12.22
N THR A 65 1.15 -2.92 -11.72
CA THR A 65 1.83 -3.25 -10.45
C THR A 65 3.31 -2.86 -10.47
N GLN A 66 3.99 -3.05 -11.60
CA GLN A 66 5.40 -2.68 -11.75
C GLN A 66 5.61 -1.16 -11.64
N LEU A 67 4.69 -0.36 -12.19
CA LEU A 67 4.73 1.09 -12.07
C LEU A 67 4.50 1.54 -10.62
N ARG A 68 3.53 0.92 -9.92
CA ARG A 68 3.27 1.18 -8.49
C ARG A 68 4.46 0.80 -7.62
N ARG A 69 5.08 -0.36 -7.86
CA ARG A 69 6.33 -0.78 -7.18
C ARG A 69 7.42 0.27 -7.31
N ARG A 70 7.75 0.67 -8.54
CA ARG A 70 8.80 1.66 -8.82
C ARG A 70 8.52 2.99 -8.12
N ASP A 71 7.25 3.40 -8.07
CA ASP A 71 6.84 4.60 -7.36
C ASP A 71 7.02 4.47 -5.84
N CYS A 72 6.64 3.35 -5.23
CA CYS A 72 6.88 3.06 -3.82
C CYS A 72 8.38 3.11 -3.48
N GLU A 73 9.22 2.49 -4.32
CA GLU A 73 10.69 2.51 -4.15
C GLU A 73 11.25 3.93 -4.22
N ARG A 74 10.76 4.73 -5.19
CA ARG A 74 11.15 6.14 -5.35
C ARG A 74 10.71 6.99 -4.17
N GLU A 75 9.47 6.83 -3.69
CA GLU A 75 8.96 7.55 -2.52
C GLU A 75 9.84 7.29 -1.29
N VAL A 76 10.12 6.02 -0.99
CA VAL A 76 10.96 5.63 0.15
C VAL A 76 12.37 6.23 0.00
N ALA A 77 12.97 6.12 -1.17
CA ALA A 77 14.32 6.64 -1.41
C ALA A 77 14.43 8.17 -1.27
N LEU A 78 13.38 8.89 -1.66
CA LEU A 78 13.32 10.35 -1.54
C LEU A 78 13.04 10.77 -0.10
N ASN A 79 11.99 10.22 0.51
CA ASN A 79 11.49 10.71 1.80
C ASN A 79 12.34 10.24 2.98
N ARG A 80 13.11 9.15 2.85
CA ARG A 80 14.11 8.79 3.87
C ARG A 80 15.20 9.83 4.06
N ARG A 81 15.44 10.71 3.07
CA ARG A 81 16.44 11.79 3.21
C ARG A 81 16.01 12.83 4.24
N THR A 82 14.71 13.01 4.41
CA THR A 82 14.12 14.02 5.30
C THR A 82 13.45 13.41 6.53
N ALA A 83 12.94 12.18 6.43
CA ALA A 83 12.24 11.46 7.50
C ALA A 83 12.64 9.97 7.55
N PRO A 84 13.92 9.64 7.80
CA PRO A 84 14.42 8.26 7.76
C PRO A 84 13.74 7.34 8.76
N ALA A 85 13.40 7.86 9.94
CA ALA A 85 12.71 7.12 10.99
C ALA A 85 11.23 6.85 10.65
N LEU A 86 10.63 7.58 9.71
CA LEU A 86 9.23 7.39 9.34
C LEU A 86 9.08 6.32 8.25
N TYR A 87 9.95 6.32 7.24
CA TYR A 87 9.83 5.46 6.06
C TYR A 87 10.62 4.16 6.21
N LEU A 88 9.92 3.07 6.52
CA LEU A 88 10.52 1.77 6.85
C LEU A 88 10.88 0.93 5.63
N GLY A 89 10.23 1.14 4.49
CA GLY A 89 10.59 0.44 3.26
C GLY A 89 9.41 0.20 2.34
N VAL A 90 9.65 -0.62 1.31
CA VAL A 90 8.62 -1.17 0.43
C VAL A 90 8.41 -2.62 0.81
N VAL A 91 7.15 -3.02 0.96
CA VAL A 91 6.76 -4.38 1.37
C VAL A 91 5.84 -4.96 0.29
N PRO A 92 6.07 -6.21 -0.16
CA PRO A 92 5.18 -6.86 -1.10
C PRO A 92 3.91 -7.36 -0.41
N ILE A 93 2.81 -7.36 -1.15
CA ILE A 93 1.68 -8.26 -0.89
C ILE A 93 1.88 -9.45 -1.81
N THR A 94 1.94 -10.63 -1.21
CA THR A 94 2.27 -11.87 -1.90
C THR A 94 1.08 -12.81 -1.97
N ARG A 95 1.05 -13.63 -3.00
CA ARG A 95 0.10 -14.72 -3.19
C ARG A 95 0.84 -16.06 -3.13
N ALA A 96 0.48 -16.89 -2.17
CA ALA A 96 0.98 -18.25 -2.06
C ALA A 96 0.38 -19.16 -3.16
N GLU A 97 0.92 -20.37 -3.31
CA GLU A 97 0.46 -21.34 -4.33
C GLU A 97 -1.01 -21.75 -4.15
N ASP A 98 -1.49 -21.77 -2.91
CA ASP A 98 -2.89 -22.03 -2.55
C ASP A 98 -3.83 -20.84 -2.80
N GLY A 99 -3.29 -19.72 -3.28
CA GLY A 99 -4.02 -18.49 -3.57
C GLY A 99 -4.13 -17.52 -2.39
N THR A 100 -3.70 -17.91 -1.19
CA THR A 100 -3.77 -17.09 0.02
C THR A 100 -2.90 -15.85 -0.13
N LEU A 101 -3.44 -14.68 0.27
CA LEU A 101 -2.69 -13.44 0.31
C LEU A 101 -2.05 -13.20 1.68
N ALA A 102 -0.83 -12.68 1.67
CA ALA A 102 -0.11 -12.28 2.87
C ALA A 102 0.73 -11.03 2.63
N LEU A 103 0.77 -10.14 3.61
CA LEU A 103 1.72 -9.03 3.66
C LEU A 103 3.10 -9.59 3.99
N ASP A 104 4.09 -9.33 3.14
CA ASP A 104 5.47 -9.82 3.28
C ASP A 104 5.59 -11.35 3.37
N GLY A 105 4.66 -12.08 2.74
CA GLY A 105 4.69 -13.55 2.70
C GLY A 105 5.75 -14.11 1.74
N ALA A 106 5.87 -15.43 1.72
CA ALA A 106 6.84 -16.15 0.88
C ALA A 106 6.37 -16.38 -0.58
N GLY A 107 5.17 -15.93 -0.93
CA GLY A 107 4.56 -16.16 -2.24
C GLY A 107 5.03 -15.20 -3.34
N HIS A 108 4.36 -15.25 -4.50
CA HIS A 108 4.63 -14.32 -5.59
C HIS A 108 4.08 -12.93 -5.28
N ALA A 109 4.89 -11.88 -5.44
CA ALA A 109 4.44 -10.50 -5.22
C ALA A 109 3.40 -10.07 -6.26
N VAL A 110 2.18 -9.75 -5.81
CA VAL A 110 1.06 -9.30 -6.65
C VAL A 110 0.78 -7.80 -6.52
N GLU A 111 1.23 -7.17 -5.43
CA GLU A 111 1.12 -5.73 -5.19
C GLU A 111 2.21 -5.24 -4.23
N TRP A 112 2.40 -3.93 -4.12
CA TRP A 112 3.43 -3.31 -3.29
C TRP A 112 2.89 -2.13 -2.48
N VAL A 113 3.34 -2.03 -1.23
CA VAL A 113 3.00 -0.93 -0.33
C VAL A 113 4.25 -0.27 0.24
N VAL A 114 4.14 1.02 0.55
CA VAL A 114 5.13 1.69 1.40
C VAL A 114 4.75 1.45 2.86
N ARG A 115 5.67 0.87 3.63
CA ARG A 115 5.55 0.69 5.08
C ARG A 115 6.20 1.87 5.80
N MET A 116 5.49 2.43 6.75
CA MET A 116 5.92 3.55 7.59
C MET A 116 5.61 3.26 9.06
N HIS A 117 6.25 3.98 9.97
CA HIS A 117 5.69 4.13 11.31
C HIS A 117 4.35 4.86 11.24
N ARG A 118 3.42 4.53 12.15
CA ARG A 118 2.15 5.26 12.25
C ARG A 118 2.44 6.72 12.59
N PHE A 119 1.72 7.61 11.91
CA PHE A 119 1.76 9.04 12.08
C PHE A 119 0.34 9.55 12.33
N ASP A 120 0.22 10.71 12.96
CA ASP A 120 -1.06 11.39 13.08
C ASP A 120 -1.49 11.91 11.69
N ARG A 121 -2.77 11.83 11.35
CA ARG A 121 -3.34 12.40 10.12
C ARG A 121 -2.91 13.86 9.89
N ALA A 122 -2.70 14.64 10.96
CA ALA A 122 -2.19 16.01 10.87
C ALA A 122 -0.77 16.14 10.28
N GLN A 123 -0.01 15.06 10.23
CA GLN A 123 1.37 15.01 9.70
C GLN A 123 1.42 14.64 8.20
N MET A 124 0.27 14.44 7.56
CA MET A 124 0.17 14.33 6.10
C MET A 124 0.35 15.71 5.46
N LEU A 125 1.60 16.06 5.16
CA LEU A 125 1.97 17.25 4.37
C LEU A 125 1.60 17.09 2.89
#